data_AF-A0A413T8Q5-F1
#
_entry.id   AF-A0A413T8Q5-F1
#
_cell.length_a   1.000
_cell.length_b   1.000
_cell.length_c   1.000
_cell.angle_alpha   90.00
_cell.angle_beta   90.00
_cell.angle_gamma   90.00
#
_symmetry.space_group_name_H-M   'P 1'
#
loop_
_entity.id
_entity.type
_entity.pdbx_description
1 polymer ?
#
loop_
_entity_poly.entity_id
_entity_poly.type
_entity_poly.pdbx_seq_one_letter_code
_entity_poly.pdbx_strand_id
1 'polypeptide(L)'
;MSQYALMHKNDVCGSLVIDDETGSLRVYKDNGSGLSPFLGNADTRRMKHWWEGRAVPASRKMMQEVLKQAGCANTKMYLAKNLALSMTDSYWIRPLDLDLKYEDVKLSNMNLFSDNKVPYHNATSYDSNAALGGQMEKYWDIKTNFPTLVKESYKYFGQQAMNEAFATYLHDLQETAIPYVSYLVGHTEDNGLYCRCDAFTSDSVELVSAYEVIEGSKQQNDKSVYDNYIRICAELGIEEQQIRNFMDYQTLTDFIISNTDEHLGNFGILRDSNTMQYLGPAPIYDSGNSMFFKDSLFSQTRLSLLQQSITSFYDSEEKMIKNIKNRHVVNMDLLPTIEETIALYTSYGFPEERAITIANNYALKIDMAREFENGATISMYHEKNNTEI
;
A
#
# COMPACT_ATOMS: atom_id res chain seq x y z
N MET A 1 10.19 -13.52 -28.11
CA MET A 1 9.69 -12.27 -27.50
C MET A 1 8.31 -12.03 -28.07
N SER A 2 7.32 -11.82 -27.22
CA SER A 2 5.95 -11.54 -27.63
C SER A 2 5.63 -10.05 -27.49
N GLN A 3 4.75 -9.57 -28.36
CA GLN A 3 4.30 -8.18 -28.39
C GLN A 3 2.89 -8.08 -27.81
N TYR A 4 2.69 -7.05 -27.00
CA TYR A 4 1.40 -6.77 -26.36
C TYR A 4 1.09 -5.28 -26.52
N ALA A 5 -0.19 -4.95 -26.47
CA ALA A 5 -0.65 -3.59 -26.19
C ALA A 5 -0.78 -3.42 -24.66
N LEU A 6 -0.26 -2.32 -24.12
CA LEU A 6 -0.69 -1.85 -22.80
C LEU A 6 -2.04 -1.18 -22.98
N MET A 7 -3.02 -1.63 -22.22
CA MET A 7 -4.38 -1.15 -22.27
C MET A 7 -4.72 -0.46 -20.95
N HIS A 8 -5.50 0.62 -21.00
CA HIS A 8 -6.26 1.13 -19.87
C HIS A 8 -7.72 1.00 -20.25
N LYS A 9 -8.44 0.09 -19.58
CA LYS A 9 -9.72 -0.42 -20.09
C LYS A 9 -9.61 -0.83 -21.56
N ASN A 10 -10.37 -0.20 -22.45
CA ASN A 10 -10.37 -0.52 -23.88
C ASN A 10 -9.43 0.38 -24.70
N ASP A 11 -8.78 1.36 -24.08
CA ASP A 11 -7.92 2.32 -24.76
C ASP A 11 -6.46 1.86 -24.76
N VAL A 12 -5.79 2.05 -25.89
CA VAL A 12 -4.39 1.64 -26.07
C VAL A 12 -3.45 2.72 -25.54
N CYS A 13 -2.74 2.44 -24.46
CA CYS A 13 -1.74 3.34 -23.87
C CYS A 13 -0.41 3.31 -24.61
N GLY A 14 0.01 2.12 -25.05
CA GLY A 14 1.32 1.91 -25.66
C GLY A 14 1.53 0.47 -26.09
N SER A 15 2.74 0.16 -26.56
CA SER A 15 3.16 -1.20 -26.89
C SER A 15 4.28 -1.71 -25.99
N LEU A 16 4.23 -3.01 -25.71
CA LEU A 16 5.11 -3.73 -24.81
C LEU A 16 5.78 -4.88 -25.57
N VAL A 17 7.06 -5.10 -25.27
CA VAL A 17 7.78 -6.32 -25.66
C VAL A 17 8.16 -7.08 -24.41
N ILE A 18 7.65 -8.30 -24.27
CA ILE A 18 7.93 -9.20 -23.15
C ILE A 18 8.77 -10.36 -23.66
N ASP A 19 9.74 -10.73 -22.84
CA ASP A 19 10.60 -11.88 -23.07
C ASP A 19 9.88 -13.17 -22.65
N ASP A 20 9.68 -14.11 -23.57
CA ASP A 20 8.84 -15.28 -23.35
C ASP A 20 9.46 -16.30 -22.38
N GLU A 21 10.78 -16.30 -22.24
CA GLU A 21 11.51 -17.22 -21.36
C GLU A 21 11.54 -16.69 -19.92
N THR A 22 11.63 -15.38 -19.75
CA THR A 22 11.83 -14.75 -18.45
C THR A 22 10.61 -13.98 -17.94
N GLY A 23 9.59 -13.74 -18.78
CA GLY A 23 8.44 -12.89 -18.49
C GLY A 23 8.80 -11.42 -18.27
N SER A 24 10.04 -11.00 -18.52
CA SER A 24 10.49 -9.65 -18.23
C SER A 24 10.11 -8.67 -19.33
N LEU A 25 9.61 -7.50 -18.94
CA LEU A 25 9.40 -6.37 -19.84
C LEU A 25 10.76 -5.89 -20.37
N ARG A 26 10.92 -5.89 -21.70
CA ARG A 26 12.16 -5.47 -22.38
C ARG A 26 12.07 -4.03 -22.89
N VAL A 27 10.97 -3.72 -23.54
CA VAL A 27 10.70 -2.43 -24.19
C VAL A 27 9.27 -2.01 -23.91
N TYR A 28 9.09 -0.72 -23.64
CA TYR A 28 7.81 -0.04 -23.68
C TYR A 28 7.91 1.18 -24.60
N LYS A 29 6.91 1.34 -25.48
CA LYS A 29 6.76 2.51 -26.33
C LYS A 29 5.38 3.11 -26.06
N ASP A 30 5.40 4.34 -25.55
CA ASP A 30 4.20 5.12 -25.31
C ASP A 30 3.53 5.55 -26.63
N ASN A 31 2.20 5.58 -26.68
CA ASN A 31 1.46 6.06 -27.85
C ASN A 31 1.11 7.57 -27.79
N GLY A 32 1.48 8.26 -26.72
CA GLY A 32 1.18 9.68 -26.52
C GLY A 32 -0.30 9.94 -26.20
N SER A 33 -1.03 8.94 -25.71
CA SER A 33 -2.45 9.09 -25.35
C SER A 33 -2.68 9.86 -24.05
N GLY A 34 -1.63 10.00 -23.22
CA GLY A 34 -1.72 10.51 -21.85
C GLY A 34 -2.32 9.51 -20.85
N LEU A 35 -2.69 8.31 -21.30
CA LEU A 35 -3.35 7.30 -20.46
C LEU A 35 -2.39 6.36 -19.75
N SER A 36 -1.11 6.38 -20.11
CA SER A 36 -0.11 5.46 -19.56
C SER A 36 0.16 5.70 -18.07
N PRO A 37 0.75 4.71 -17.35
CA PRO A 37 1.24 4.90 -15.99
C PRO A 37 2.21 6.10 -15.88
N PHE A 38 2.52 6.50 -14.65
CA PHE A 38 3.37 7.69 -14.41
C PHE A 38 2.79 8.97 -15.03
N LEU A 39 1.47 9.15 -14.90
CA LEU A 39 0.73 10.33 -15.36
C LEU A 39 0.89 10.58 -16.88
N GLY A 40 0.96 9.51 -17.67
CA GLY A 40 1.17 9.59 -19.12
C GLY A 40 2.64 9.78 -19.55
N ASN A 41 3.60 9.84 -18.62
CA ASN A 41 5.03 10.03 -18.89
C ASN A 41 5.84 8.73 -18.76
N ALA A 42 5.22 7.60 -19.09
CA ALA A 42 5.85 6.29 -19.03
C ALA A 42 6.99 6.16 -20.05
N ASP A 43 8.10 5.58 -19.62
CA ASP A 43 9.20 5.14 -20.48
C ASP A 43 9.58 3.68 -20.17
N THR A 44 10.48 3.11 -20.96
CA THR A 44 10.92 1.71 -20.76
C THR A 44 11.53 1.47 -19.37
N ARG A 45 12.25 2.43 -18.77
CA ARG A 45 12.87 2.28 -17.45
C ARG A 45 11.79 2.23 -16.37
N ARG A 46 10.89 3.22 -16.36
CA ARG A 46 9.79 3.30 -15.39
C ARG A 46 8.83 2.12 -15.52
N MET A 47 8.51 1.72 -16.75
CA MET A 47 7.64 0.57 -16.99
C MET A 47 8.26 -0.77 -16.58
N LYS A 48 9.59 -0.92 -16.63
CA LYS A 48 10.27 -2.09 -16.04
C LYS A 48 10.04 -2.15 -14.53
N HIS A 49 10.20 -1.03 -13.83
CA HIS A 49 9.93 -0.96 -12.39
C HIS A 49 8.45 -1.22 -12.06
N TRP A 50 7.52 -0.62 -12.82
CA TRP A 50 6.09 -0.88 -12.68
C TRP A 50 5.75 -2.36 -12.88
N TRP A 51 6.33 -3.01 -13.90
CA TRP A 51 6.14 -4.44 -14.17
C TRP A 51 6.67 -5.31 -13.03
N GLU A 52 7.83 -4.96 -12.48
CA GLU A 52 8.44 -5.68 -11.36
C GLU A 52 7.66 -5.52 -10.06
N GLY A 53 7.19 -4.31 -9.76
CA GLY A 53 6.38 -4.04 -8.57
C GLY A 53 4.99 -4.65 -8.62
N ARG A 54 4.42 -4.81 -9.83
CA ARG A 54 3.13 -5.46 -10.05
C ARG A 54 3.20 -6.98 -9.85
N ALA A 55 4.30 -7.62 -10.23
CA ALA A 55 4.42 -9.07 -10.10
C ALA A 55 4.40 -9.51 -8.63
N VAL A 56 3.64 -10.57 -8.34
CA VAL A 56 3.68 -11.20 -7.01
C VAL A 56 5.11 -11.61 -6.63
N PRO A 57 5.57 -11.38 -5.38
CA PRO A 57 6.94 -11.72 -5.00
C PRO A 57 7.20 -13.23 -4.94
N ALA A 58 8.32 -13.67 -5.50
CA ALA A 58 8.73 -15.08 -5.48
C ALA A 58 9.04 -15.61 -4.07
N SER A 59 9.19 -14.73 -3.07
CA SER A 59 9.47 -15.08 -1.67
C SER A 59 8.25 -15.60 -0.90
N ARG A 60 7.03 -15.42 -1.43
CA ARG A 60 5.80 -15.94 -0.81
C ARG A 60 5.79 -17.47 -0.86
N LYS A 61 5.51 -18.11 0.27
CA LYS A 61 5.63 -19.56 0.48
C LYS A 61 4.81 -20.36 -0.54
N MET A 62 3.60 -19.91 -0.84
CA MET A 62 2.68 -20.61 -1.74
C MET A 62 3.06 -20.47 -3.23
N MET A 63 3.98 -19.56 -3.58
CA MET A 63 4.22 -19.22 -4.98
C MET A 63 4.84 -20.35 -5.80
N GLN A 64 5.66 -21.21 -5.18
CA GLN A 64 6.24 -22.35 -5.91
C GLN A 64 5.15 -23.30 -6.43
N GLU A 65 4.12 -23.54 -5.63
CA GLU A 65 2.99 -24.37 -6.01
C GLU A 65 2.11 -23.68 -7.06
N VAL A 66 1.77 -22.40 -6.83
CA VAL A 66 1.00 -21.59 -7.79
C VAL A 66 1.67 -21.56 -9.17
N LEU A 67 2.99 -21.32 -9.21
CA LEU A 67 3.75 -21.30 -10.46
C LEU A 67 3.76 -22.67 -11.16
N LYS A 68 3.93 -23.76 -10.41
CA LYS A 68 3.88 -25.12 -10.94
C LYS A 68 2.50 -25.44 -11.52
N GLN A 69 1.42 -25.12 -10.81
CA GLN A 69 0.05 -25.34 -11.27
C GLN A 69 -0.26 -24.47 -12.50
N ALA A 70 0.22 -23.23 -12.52
CA ALA A 70 0.08 -22.32 -13.66
C ALA A 70 1.01 -22.66 -14.84
N GLY A 71 1.94 -23.61 -14.69
CA GLY A 71 2.95 -23.93 -15.71
C GLY A 71 3.89 -22.76 -16.03
N CYS A 72 4.16 -21.88 -15.06
CA CYS A 72 5.00 -20.71 -15.20
C CYS A 72 6.35 -20.92 -14.50
N ALA A 73 7.46 -20.52 -15.13
CA ALA A 73 8.78 -20.68 -14.53
C ALA A 73 9.09 -19.64 -13.45
N ASN A 74 8.44 -18.48 -13.50
CA ASN A 74 8.64 -17.38 -12.55
C ASN A 74 7.38 -16.48 -12.47
N THR A 75 7.39 -15.56 -11.51
CA THR A 75 6.23 -14.69 -11.21
C THR A 75 5.94 -13.66 -12.29
N LYS A 76 6.94 -13.25 -13.09
CA LYS A 76 6.73 -12.33 -14.22
C LYS A 76 6.03 -13.00 -15.39
N MET A 77 6.36 -14.26 -15.67
CA MET A 77 5.61 -15.07 -16.65
C MET A 77 4.17 -15.30 -16.18
N TYR A 78 3.99 -15.57 -14.89
CA TYR A 78 2.66 -15.70 -14.29
C TYR A 78 1.86 -14.40 -14.36
N LEU A 79 2.49 -13.24 -14.15
CA LEU A 79 1.86 -11.94 -14.37
C LEU A 79 1.41 -11.77 -15.84
N ALA A 80 2.29 -12.04 -16.80
CA ALA A 80 1.95 -11.93 -18.23
C ALA A 80 0.83 -12.90 -18.64
N LYS A 81 0.86 -14.14 -18.13
CA LYS A 81 -0.18 -15.16 -18.38
C LYS A 81 -1.56 -14.69 -17.89
N ASN A 82 -1.59 -13.92 -16.81
CA ASN A 82 -2.81 -13.33 -16.25
C ASN A 82 -3.08 -11.90 -16.77
N LEU A 83 -2.53 -11.55 -17.93
CA LEU A 83 -2.72 -10.26 -18.60
C LEU A 83 -2.36 -9.04 -17.74
N ALA A 84 -1.56 -9.23 -16.70
CA ALA A 84 -1.21 -8.19 -15.72
C ALA A 84 -2.42 -7.45 -15.10
N LEU A 85 -3.60 -8.08 -15.08
CA LEU A 85 -4.81 -7.55 -14.48
C LEU A 85 -4.62 -7.36 -12.97
N SER A 86 -5.07 -6.23 -12.44
CA SER A 86 -5.01 -5.91 -11.00
C SER A 86 -6.39 -5.55 -10.45
N MET A 87 -6.54 -5.69 -9.13
CA MET A 87 -7.70 -5.18 -8.38
C MET A 87 -7.56 -3.69 -8.03
N THR A 88 -6.36 -3.13 -8.16
CA THR A 88 -6.05 -1.75 -7.74
C THR A 88 -6.16 -0.73 -8.88
N ASP A 89 -6.17 -1.18 -10.14
CA ASP A 89 -6.20 -0.31 -11.31
C ASP A 89 -6.75 -1.00 -12.56
N SER A 90 -7.03 -0.20 -13.59
CA SER A 90 -7.64 -0.66 -14.85
C SER A 90 -6.63 -0.96 -15.95
N TYR A 91 -5.34 -1.11 -15.63
CA TYR A 91 -4.32 -1.46 -16.62
C TYR A 91 -4.20 -2.96 -16.82
N TRP A 92 -4.00 -3.37 -18.08
CA TRP A 92 -3.77 -4.76 -18.45
C TRP A 92 -2.99 -4.84 -19.77
N ILE A 93 -2.49 -6.02 -20.11
CA ILE A 93 -1.81 -6.29 -21.37
C ILE A 93 -2.69 -7.13 -22.28
N ARG A 94 -2.78 -6.73 -23.55
CA ARG A 94 -3.53 -7.48 -24.57
C ARG A 94 -2.58 -8.03 -25.64
N PRO A 95 -2.53 -9.35 -25.87
CA PRO A 95 -1.82 -9.92 -27.02
C PRO A 95 -2.30 -9.28 -28.33
N LEU A 96 -1.39 -8.91 -29.23
CA LEU A 96 -1.76 -8.17 -30.45
C LEU A 96 -2.58 -8.98 -31.45
N ASP A 97 -2.55 -10.30 -31.35
CA ASP A 97 -3.29 -11.26 -32.17
C ASP A 97 -4.71 -11.55 -31.67
N LEU A 98 -5.08 -11.02 -30.49
CA LEU A 98 -6.39 -11.23 -29.88
C LEU A 98 -7.18 -9.92 -29.81
N ASP A 99 -8.44 -9.97 -30.27
CA ASP A 99 -9.39 -8.88 -30.13
C ASP A 99 -10.22 -9.07 -28.85
N LEU A 100 -9.58 -8.81 -27.71
CA LEU A 100 -10.20 -8.81 -26.38
C LEU A 100 -10.56 -7.38 -25.95
N LYS A 101 -11.69 -7.25 -25.24
CA LYS A 101 -12.09 -6.04 -24.53
C LYS A 101 -11.92 -6.21 -23.03
N TYR A 102 -11.86 -5.09 -22.31
CA TYR A 102 -11.73 -5.09 -20.86
C TYR A 102 -12.88 -5.82 -20.16
N GLU A 103 -14.10 -5.69 -20.68
CA GLU A 103 -15.29 -6.35 -20.15
C GLU A 103 -15.18 -7.89 -20.20
N ASP A 104 -14.40 -8.42 -21.14
CA ASP A 104 -14.19 -9.87 -21.31
C ASP A 104 -13.22 -10.44 -20.26
N VAL A 105 -12.38 -9.58 -19.67
CA VAL A 105 -11.23 -10.02 -18.85
C VAL A 105 -11.22 -9.44 -17.44
N LYS A 106 -12.02 -8.40 -17.15
CA LYS A 106 -12.00 -7.71 -15.86
C LYS A 106 -12.32 -8.64 -14.69
N LEU A 107 -11.56 -8.48 -13.60
CA LEU A 107 -11.60 -9.41 -12.46
C LEU A 107 -12.94 -9.41 -11.72
N SER A 108 -13.66 -8.28 -11.72
CA SER A 108 -15.00 -8.16 -11.13
C SER A 108 -16.05 -9.06 -11.81
N ASN A 109 -15.87 -9.39 -13.09
CA ASN A 109 -16.75 -10.30 -13.82
C ASN A 109 -16.46 -11.78 -13.53
N MET A 110 -15.36 -12.12 -12.84
CA MET A 110 -14.96 -13.51 -12.59
C MET A 110 -15.94 -14.27 -11.68
N ASN A 111 -16.76 -13.56 -10.89
CA ASN A 111 -17.85 -14.18 -10.11
C ASN A 111 -19.08 -14.58 -10.94
N LEU A 112 -19.29 -13.97 -12.10
CA LEU A 112 -20.48 -14.21 -12.95
C LEU A 112 -20.23 -15.20 -14.08
N PHE A 113 -18.97 -15.46 -14.42
CA PHE A 113 -18.60 -16.29 -15.58
C PHE A 113 -17.75 -17.52 -15.21
N SER A 114 -18.08 -18.17 -14.08
CA SER A 114 -17.65 -19.56 -13.83
C SER A 114 -18.40 -20.59 -14.68
N ASP A 115 -18.74 -20.22 -15.93
CA ASP A 115 -19.50 -21.04 -16.89
C ASP A 115 -18.70 -21.24 -18.20
N ASN A 116 -17.40 -21.51 -18.06
CA ASN A 116 -16.57 -22.24 -19.04
C ASN A 116 -16.63 -21.79 -20.51
N LYS A 117 -16.73 -20.49 -20.81
CA LYS A 117 -16.76 -20.00 -22.20
C LYS A 117 -15.82 -18.83 -22.47
N VAL A 118 -14.52 -19.05 -22.35
CA VAL A 118 -13.51 -18.30 -23.13
C VAL A 118 -12.44 -19.29 -23.62
N PRO A 119 -12.39 -19.63 -24.93
CA PRO A 119 -11.41 -20.55 -25.47
C PRO A 119 -10.18 -19.79 -26.00
N TYR A 120 -9.03 -19.91 -25.32
CA TYR A 120 -7.69 -20.28 -25.82
C TYR A 120 -6.56 -19.78 -24.90
N HIS A 121 -6.26 -20.60 -23.89
CA HIS A 121 -5.00 -20.81 -23.14
C HIS A 121 -5.43 -21.41 -21.81
N ASN A 122 -5.09 -22.67 -21.52
CA ASN A 122 -5.48 -23.45 -20.32
C ASN A 122 -5.35 -22.69 -18.97
N ALA A 123 -6.34 -21.86 -18.66
CA ALA A 123 -6.70 -21.34 -17.36
C ALA A 123 -8.16 -20.88 -17.49
N THR A 124 -9.09 -21.62 -16.89
CA THR A 124 -10.53 -21.33 -16.89
C THR A 124 -10.92 -20.09 -16.07
N SER A 125 -9.94 -19.28 -15.63
CA SER A 125 -10.08 -18.02 -14.89
C SER A 125 -8.72 -17.31 -14.83
N TYR A 126 -8.67 -15.98 -14.99
CA TYR A 126 -7.49 -15.19 -14.65
C TYR A 126 -7.38 -15.09 -13.13
N ASP A 127 -6.17 -15.20 -12.60
CA ASP A 127 -5.94 -15.14 -11.16
C ASP A 127 -5.72 -13.70 -10.70
N SER A 128 -6.68 -13.19 -9.91
CA SER A 128 -6.62 -11.85 -9.30
C SER A 128 -5.37 -11.62 -8.43
N ASN A 129 -4.68 -12.68 -8.02
CA ASN A 129 -3.49 -12.61 -7.17
C ASN A 129 -2.17 -12.48 -7.96
N ALA A 130 -2.21 -12.56 -9.30
CA ALA A 130 -1.03 -12.46 -10.15
C ALA A 130 -0.36 -11.08 -10.11
N ALA A 131 -1.16 -10.03 -9.91
CA ALA A 131 -0.73 -8.64 -9.79
C ALA A 131 -0.76 -8.13 -8.33
N LEU A 132 -0.58 -9.01 -7.35
CA LEU A 132 -0.63 -8.65 -5.93
C LEU A 132 0.78 -8.53 -5.34
N GLY A 133 1.38 -7.33 -5.43
CA GLY A 133 2.71 -7.03 -4.90
C GLY A 133 2.82 -7.06 -3.36
N GLY A 134 4.04 -6.99 -2.82
CA GLY A 134 4.33 -6.95 -1.36
C GLY A 134 4.67 -8.31 -0.73
N GLN A 135 5.58 -8.32 0.25
CA GLN A 135 6.20 -9.57 0.75
C GLN A 135 5.30 -10.42 1.65
N MET A 136 4.32 -9.81 2.33
CA MET A 136 3.38 -10.50 3.22
C MET A 136 2.51 -11.49 2.43
N GLU A 137 2.12 -12.60 3.07
CA GLU A 137 1.15 -13.53 2.51
C GLU A 137 -0.22 -12.87 2.49
N LYS A 138 -0.78 -12.73 1.29
CA LYS A 138 -2.08 -12.10 1.09
C LYS A 138 -2.71 -12.54 -0.22
N TYR A 139 -4.03 -12.50 -0.24
CA TYR A 139 -4.83 -12.84 -1.41
C TYR A 139 -6.12 -12.01 -1.45
N TRP A 140 -6.66 -11.84 -2.64
CA TRP A 140 -8.01 -11.30 -2.85
C TRP A 140 -9.03 -12.43 -2.72
N ASP A 141 -9.92 -12.33 -1.74
CA ASP A 141 -11.17 -13.07 -1.72
C ASP A 141 -12.19 -12.30 -2.55
N ILE A 142 -12.49 -12.84 -3.72
CA ILE A 142 -13.49 -12.27 -4.63
C ILE A 142 -14.88 -12.85 -4.36
N LYS A 143 -15.07 -13.85 -3.48
CA LYS A 143 -16.38 -14.48 -3.27
C LYS A 143 -17.35 -13.64 -2.44
N THR A 144 -16.84 -12.59 -1.80
CA THR A 144 -17.60 -11.60 -1.03
C THR A 144 -18.32 -10.62 -1.96
N ASN A 145 -19.31 -9.89 -1.43
CA ASN A 145 -20.05 -8.88 -2.22
C ASN A 145 -19.15 -7.77 -2.78
N PHE A 146 -18.06 -7.48 -2.07
CA PHE A 146 -16.99 -6.58 -2.48
C PHE A 146 -15.69 -7.36 -2.41
N PRO A 147 -14.77 -7.23 -3.37
CA PRO A 147 -13.46 -7.88 -3.28
C PRO A 147 -12.78 -7.51 -1.96
N THR A 148 -12.40 -8.52 -1.19
CA THR A 148 -11.81 -8.36 0.14
C THR A 148 -10.35 -8.81 0.10
N LEU A 149 -9.42 -7.97 0.52
CA LEU A 149 -8.02 -8.33 0.67
C LEU A 149 -7.84 -9.01 2.02
N VAL A 150 -7.36 -10.26 2.02
CA VAL A 150 -6.99 -11.00 3.23
C VAL A 150 -5.47 -11.01 3.35
N LYS A 151 -4.95 -10.61 4.51
CA LYS A 151 -3.53 -10.59 4.86
C LYS A 151 -3.29 -11.59 6.00
N GLU A 152 -2.57 -12.67 5.71
CA GLU A 152 -2.26 -13.71 6.69
C GLU A 152 -0.96 -13.38 7.42
N SER A 153 -1.03 -13.32 8.75
CA SER A 153 0.08 -12.93 9.61
C SER A 153 0.49 -14.09 10.51
N TYR A 154 1.64 -14.69 10.18
CA TYR A 154 2.22 -15.78 10.96
C TYR A 154 3.46 -15.37 11.77
N LYS A 155 4.03 -14.19 11.48
CA LYS A 155 5.22 -13.70 12.19
C LYS A 155 4.81 -13.04 13.50
N TYR A 156 5.63 -13.23 14.54
CA TYR A 156 5.45 -12.61 15.86
C TYR A 156 4.01 -12.73 16.36
N PHE A 157 3.47 -13.96 16.37
CA PHE A 157 2.11 -14.25 16.83
C PHE A 157 1.00 -13.53 16.05
N GLY A 158 1.27 -13.17 14.79
CA GLY A 158 0.31 -12.49 13.93
C GLY A 158 0.20 -10.99 14.15
N GLN A 159 1.27 -10.37 14.68
CA GLN A 159 1.28 -8.96 15.07
C GLN A 159 0.84 -8.01 13.96
N GLN A 160 1.19 -8.26 12.69
CA GLN A 160 0.80 -7.34 11.60
C GLN A 160 -0.72 -7.27 11.45
N ALA A 161 -1.44 -8.37 11.68
CA ALA A 161 -2.91 -8.35 11.66
C ALA A 161 -3.47 -7.50 12.81
N MET A 162 -2.90 -7.63 14.01
CA MET A 162 -3.29 -6.80 15.16
C MET A 162 -2.94 -5.33 14.98
N ASN A 163 -1.81 -5.02 14.35
CA ASN A 163 -1.39 -3.64 14.06
C ASN A 163 -2.39 -2.93 13.13
N GLU A 164 -2.91 -3.63 12.12
CA GLU A 164 -3.91 -3.08 11.19
C GLU A 164 -5.25 -2.80 11.92
N ALA A 165 -5.65 -3.69 12.84
CA ALA A 165 -6.81 -3.45 13.69
C ALA A 165 -6.59 -2.31 14.69
N PHE A 166 -5.37 -2.19 15.25
CA PHE A 166 -5.03 -1.09 16.13
C PHE A 166 -5.06 0.26 15.41
N ALA A 167 -4.50 0.34 14.19
CA ALA A 167 -4.58 1.54 13.35
C ALA A 167 -6.05 1.90 13.04
N THR A 168 -6.88 0.90 12.68
CA THR A 168 -8.33 1.10 12.49
C THR A 168 -8.98 1.70 13.73
N TYR A 169 -8.74 1.11 14.90
CA TYR A 169 -9.30 1.57 16.17
C TYR A 169 -8.84 3.00 16.51
N LEU A 170 -7.56 3.31 16.31
CA LEU A 170 -7.03 4.66 16.50
C LEU A 170 -7.74 5.66 15.60
N HIS A 171 -7.88 5.36 14.31
CA HIS A 171 -8.54 6.27 13.36
C HIS A 171 -10.04 6.46 13.66
N ASP A 172 -10.75 5.39 14.06
CA ASP A 172 -12.15 5.46 14.47
C ASP A 172 -12.37 6.44 15.63
N LEU A 173 -11.45 6.49 16.58
CA LEU A 173 -11.52 7.40 17.73
C LEU A 173 -11.31 8.87 17.36
N GLN A 174 -10.69 9.17 16.22
CA GLN A 174 -10.33 10.55 15.86
C GLN A 174 -11.49 11.36 15.26
N GLU A 175 -12.62 10.72 14.94
CA GLU A 175 -13.77 11.35 14.26
C GLU A 175 -13.35 12.20 13.03
N THR A 176 -12.32 11.74 12.32
CA THR A 176 -11.66 12.50 11.26
C THR A 176 -12.38 12.38 9.92
N ALA A 177 -12.27 13.42 9.09
CA ALA A 177 -12.68 13.36 7.68
C ALA A 177 -11.62 12.74 6.77
N ILE A 178 -10.43 12.42 7.30
CA ILE A 178 -9.35 11.78 6.56
C ILE A 178 -9.72 10.32 6.31
N PRO A 179 -9.74 9.85 5.05
CA PRO A 179 -10.11 8.47 4.75
C PRO A 179 -9.03 7.49 5.22
N TYR A 180 -9.44 6.37 5.79
CA TYR A 180 -8.60 5.24 6.15
C TYR A 180 -9.33 3.93 5.87
N VAL A 181 -8.57 2.84 5.70
CA VAL A 181 -9.10 1.49 5.50
C VAL A 181 -9.35 0.84 6.85
N SER A 182 -10.56 0.34 7.06
CA SER A 182 -10.89 -0.47 8.24
C SER A 182 -10.50 -1.93 8.04
N TYR A 183 -9.77 -2.48 9.00
CA TYR A 183 -9.37 -3.88 9.04
C TYR A 183 -10.10 -4.65 10.14
N LEU A 184 -10.56 -5.85 9.80
CA LEU A 184 -11.10 -6.82 10.75
C LEU A 184 -10.14 -7.97 10.95
N VAL A 185 -9.97 -8.43 12.19
CA VAL A 185 -9.10 -9.57 12.53
C VAL A 185 -9.93 -10.85 12.67
N GLY A 186 -9.33 -11.96 12.27
CA GLY A 186 -9.86 -13.31 12.50
C GLY A 186 -8.77 -14.35 12.63
N HIS A 187 -9.19 -15.60 12.84
CA HIS A 187 -8.30 -16.75 12.92
C HIS A 187 -8.33 -17.58 11.65
N THR A 188 -7.16 -18.00 11.18
CA THR A 188 -7.03 -19.05 10.16
C THR A 188 -7.36 -20.42 10.77
N GLU A 189 -7.57 -21.43 9.92
CA GLU A 189 -7.92 -22.79 10.39
C GLU A 189 -6.86 -23.42 11.31
N ASP A 190 -5.59 -23.03 11.14
CA ASP A 190 -4.45 -23.45 11.96
C ASP A 190 -4.20 -22.55 13.17
N ASN A 191 -5.18 -21.73 13.57
CA ASN A 191 -5.12 -20.74 14.66
C ASN A 191 -4.10 -19.60 14.48
N GLY A 192 -3.58 -19.39 13.27
CA GLY A 192 -2.89 -18.15 12.92
C GLY A 192 -3.85 -16.95 12.91
N LEU A 193 -3.31 -15.73 12.80
CA LEU A 193 -4.12 -14.52 12.67
C LEU A 193 -4.11 -14.04 11.23
N TYR A 194 -5.23 -13.51 10.77
CA TYR A 194 -5.31 -12.72 9.57
C TYR A 194 -6.03 -11.41 9.86
N CYS A 195 -5.76 -10.39 9.05
CA CYS A 195 -6.66 -9.25 8.93
C CYS A 195 -7.23 -9.18 7.51
N ARG A 196 -8.39 -8.53 7.37
CA ARG A 196 -9.03 -8.33 6.08
C ARG A 196 -9.63 -6.95 5.95
N CYS A 197 -9.64 -6.42 4.75
CA CYS A 197 -10.30 -5.17 4.40
C CYS A 197 -10.97 -5.26 3.03
N ASP A 198 -12.03 -4.49 2.83
CA ASP A 198 -12.64 -4.37 1.51
C ASP A 198 -11.79 -3.47 0.60
N ALA A 199 -11.85 -3.72 -0.71
CA ALA A 199 -11.19 -2.88 -1.69
C ALA A 199 -11.77 -1.46 -1.67
N PHE A 200 -10.90 -0.46 -1.58
CA PHE A 200 -11.25 0.94 -1.80
C PHE A 200 -11.18 1.34 -3.29
N THR A 201 -10.78 0.40 -4.16
CA THR A 201 -10.76 0.52 -5.62
C THR A 201 -11.89 -0.27 -6.26
N SER A 202 -12.19 0.04 -7.52
CA SER A 202 -13.25 -0.61 -8.30
C SER A 202 -12.98 -0.46 -9.80
N ASP A 203 -13.87 -1.00 -10.65
CA ASP A 203 -13.83 -0.79 -12.10
C ASP A 203 -13.84 0.70 -12.52
N SER A 204 -14.30 1.60 -11.64
CA SER A 204 -14.37 3.05 -11.90
C SER A 204 -13.38 3.86 -11.07
N VAL A 205 -12.69 3.27 -10.08
CA VAL A 205 -11.78 3.97 -9.17
C VAL A 205 -10.48 3.18 -9.05
N GLU A 206 -9.37 3.81 -9.40
CA GLU A 206 -8.05 3.20 -9.35
C GLU A 206 -7.06 3.98 -8.49
N LEU A 207 -6.10 3.25 -7.93
CA LEU A 207 -5.01 3.80 -7.15
C LEU A 207 -3.86 4.24 -8.07
N VAL A 208 -3.36 5.46 -7.84
CA VAL A 208 -2.10 5.95 -8.38
C VAL A 208 -1.15 6.20 -7.21
N SER A 209 -0.10 5.38 -7.12
CA SER A 209 0.85 5.46 -5.99
C SER A 209 1.59 6.80 -5.97
N ALA A 210 2.04 7.24 -4.79
CA ALA A 210 2.89 8.43 -4.67
C ALA A 210 4.20 8.29 -5.46
N TYR A 211 4.70 7.07 -5.60
CA TYR A 211 5.83 6.74 -6.46
C TYR A 211 5.56 7.11 -7.92
N GLU A 212 4.41 6.71 -8.46
CA GLU A 212 4.02 7.05 -9.83
C GLU A 212 3.79 8.55 -10.02
N VAL A 213 3.17 9.22 -9.04
CA VAL A 213 2.96 10.67 -9.06
C VAL A 213 4.30 11.41 -9.15
N ILE A 214 5.27 11.03 -8.33
CA ILE A 214 6.58 11.67 -8.25
C ILE A 214 7.43 11.35 -9.49
N GLU A 215 7.57 10.08 -9.85
CA GLU A 215 8.40 9.68 -10.99
C GLU A 215 7.80 10.12 -12.33
N GLY A 216 6.47 10.27 -12.40
CA GLY A 216 5.74 10.74 -13.57
C GLY A 216 5.74 12.25 -13.76
N SER A 217 6.29 13.02 -12.82
CA SER A 217 6.22 14.49 -12.83
C SER A 217 7.59 15.14 -12.82
N LYS A 218 7.64 16.38 -13.32
CA LYS A 218 8.82 17.23 -13.15
C LYS A 218 8.86 17.79 -11.72
N GLN A 219 9.94 17.48 -11.01
CA GLN A 219 10.18 17.99 -9.66
C GLN A 219 10.85 19.37 -9.68
N GLN A 220 10.52 20.21 -8.71
CA GLN A 220 11.18 21.48 -8.45
C GLN A 220 12.37 21.23 -7.52
N ASN A 221 13.58 21.61 -7.96
CA ASN A 221 14.84 21.32 -7.25
C ASN A 221 14.98 22.07 -5.92
N ASP A 222 14.25 23.18 -5.75
CA ASP A 222 14.25 24.02 -4.55
C ASP A 222 13.23 23.56 -3.49
N LYS A 223 12.39 22.56 -3.82
CA LYS A 223 11.39 21.99 -2.91
C LYS A 223 11.77 20.58 -2.48
N SER A 224 11.32 20.20 -1.28
CA SER A 224 11.43 18.81 -0.83
C SER A 224 10.59 17.87 -1.69
N VAL A 225 10.87 16.56 -1.63
CA VAL A 225 10.03 15.56 -2.31
C VAL A 225 8.61 15.56 -1.73
N TYR A 226 8.46 15.75 -0.43
CA TYR A 226 7.19 15.88 0.27
C TYR A 226 6.34 17.04 -0.27
N ASP A 227 6.94 18.24 -0.40
CA ASP A 227 6.24 19.41 -0.92
C ASP A 227 6.01 19.32 -2.43
N ASN A 228 6.91 18.66 -3.17
CA ASN A 228 6.67 18.36 -4.58
C ASN A 228 5.46 17.45 -4.76
N TYR A 229 5.30 16.40 -3.94
CA TYR A 229 4.14 15.51 -4.00
C TYR A 229 2.82 16.27 -3.82
N ILE A 230 2.73 17.12 -2.80
CA ILE A 230 1.53 17.94 -2.52
C ILE A 230 1.26 18.93 -3.66
N ARG A 231 2.30 19.62 -4.16
CA ARG A 231 2.16 20.53 -5.31
C ARG A 231 1.65 19.78 -6.55
N ILE A 232 2.22 18.61 -6.86
CA ILE A 232 1.83 17.82 -8.03
C ILE A 232 0.37 17.39 -7.89
N CYS A 233 -0.05 16.89 -6.71
CA CYS A 233 -1.46 16.55 -6.47
C CYS A 233 -2.38 17.76 -6.69
N ALA A 234 -1.98 18.95 -6.27
CA ALA A 234 -2.72 20.18 -6.51
C ALA A 234 -2.81 20.54 -8.01
N GLU A 235 -1.73 20.39 -8.76
CA GLU A 235 -1.70 20.57 -10.22
C GLU A 235 -2.56 19.55 -10.96
N LEU A 236 -2.76 18.36 -10.39
CA LEU A 236 -3.66 17.32 -10.90
C LEU A 236 -5.14 17.57 -10.56
N GLY A 237 -5.46 18.66 -9.85
CA GLY A 237 -6.83 19.09 -9.56
C GLY A 237 -7.36 18.67 -8.19
N ILE A 238 -6.54 18.06 -7.33
CA ILE A 238 -6.90 17.79 -5.93
C ILE A 238 -6.73 19.09 -5.14
N GLU A 239 -7.60 19.37 -4.18
CA GLU A 239 -7.47 20.60 -3.38
C GLU A 239 -6.17 20.56 -2.55
N GLU A 240 -5.35 21.61 -2.60
CA GLU A 240 -4.05 21.64 -1.92
C GLU A 240 -4.20 21.45 -0.39
N GLN A 241 -5.22 22.07 0.22
CA GLN A 241 -5.46 21.91 1.65
C GLN A 241 -5.92 20.48 1.99
N GLN A 242 -6.71 19.84 1.13
CA GLN A 242 -7.15 18.46 1.33
C GLN A 242 -5.95 17.51 1.37
N ILE A 243 -5.07 17.56 0.37
CA ILE A 243 -3.89 16.69 0.34
C ILE A 243 -2.91 17.05 1.47
N ARG A 244 -2.76 18.32 1.83
CA ARG A 244 -1.93 18.72 2.97
C ARG A 244 -2.46 18.21 4.29
N ASN A 245 -3.76 18.33 4.56
CA ASN A 245 -4.38 17.81 5.77
C ASN A 245 -4.23 16.29 5.86
N PHE A 246 -4.40 15.58 4.73
CA PHE A 246 -4.17 14.15 4.65
C PHE A 246 -2.72 13.80 5.00
N MET A 247 -1.74 14.47 4.40
CA MET A 247 -0.33 14.20 4.64
C MET A 247 0.11 14.57 6.05
N ASP A 248 -0.39 15.66 6.63
CA ASP A 248 -0.14 16.05 8.01
C ASP A 248 -0.69 14.99 8.98
N TYR A 249 -1.93 14.52 8.75
CA TYR A 249 -2.58 13.50 9.57
C TYR A 249 -1.84 12.16 9.47
N GLN A 250 -1.63 11.64 8.26
CA GLN A 250 -0.93 10.38 8.03
C GLN A 250 0.48 10.39 8.66
N THR A 251 1.25 11.48 8.43
CA THR A 251 2.61 11.58 9.00
C THR A 251 2.59 11.57 10.53
N LEU A 252 1.62 12.23 11.15
CA LEU A 252 1.52 12.28 12.61
C LEU A 252 1.05 10.94 13.18
N THR A 253 0.06 10.29 12.56
CA THR A 253 -0.40 8.96 12.99
C THR A 253 0.67 7.90 12.78
N ASP A 254 1.37 7.90 11.65
CA ASP A 254 2.50 6.99 11.38
C ASP A 254 3.60 7.15 12.42
N PHE A 255 3.91 8.40 12.80
CA PHE A 255 4.82 8.63 13.91
C PHE A 255 4.25 8.01 15.20
N ILE A 256 3.01 8.34 15.59
CA ILE A 256 2.41 7.86 16.85
C ILE A 256 2.43 6.33 16.94
N ILE A 257 2.10 5.62 15.86
CA ILE A 257 2.12 4.14 15.82
C ILE A 257 3.49 3.56 15.45
N SER A 258 4.52 4.39 15.25
CA SER A 258 5.85 3.95 14.84
C SER A 258 5.83 3.11 13.55
N ASN A 259 5.10 3.55 12.52
CA ASN A 259 5.09 2.91 11.22
C ASN A 259 6.45 3.08 10.52
N THR A 260 7.14 1.95 10.29
CA THR A 260 8.49 1.96 9.71
C THR A 260 8.53 1.65 8.22
N ASP A 261 7.38 1.42 7.59
CA ASP A 261 7.31 0.93 6.20
C ASP A 261 6.35 1.72 5.29
N GLU A 262 6.30 3.03 5.46
CA GLU A 262 5.45 3.94 4.67
C GLU A 262 6.13 4.36 3.35
N HIS A 263 6.60 3.38 2.58
CA HIS A 263 7.25 3.66 1.30
C HIS A 263 6.26 4.27 0.29
N LEU A 264 6.75 4.91 -0.77
CA LEU A 264 5.94 5.64 -1.78
C LEU A 264 4.91 4.78 -2.57
N GLY A 265 4.83 3.48 -2.29
CA GLY A 265 3.83 2.57 -2.83
C GLY A 265 2.66 2.29 -1.88
N ASN A 266 2.77 2.69 -0.61
CA ASN A 266 1.80 2.45 0.45
C ASN A 266 0.87 3.65 0.71
N PHE A 267 1.03 4.72 -0.06
CA PHE A 267 0.08 5.82 -0.13
C PHE A 267 0.05 6.41 -1.54
N GLY A 268 -0.96 7.23 -1.82
CA GLY A 268 -1.15 7.80 -3.14
C GLY A 268 -2.46 8.58 -3.27
N ILE A 269 -2.98 8.61 -4.48
CA ILE A 269 -4.22 9.30 -4.84
C ILE A 269 -5.14 8.37 -5.62
N LEU A 270 -6.45 8.64 -5.58
CA LEU A 270 -7.44 7.93 -6.36
C LEU A 270 -7.73 8.67 -7.67
N ARG A 271 -8.01 7.92 -8.72
CA ARG A 271 -8.38 8.41 -10.04
C ARG A 271 -9.64 7.71 -10.54
N ASP A 272 -10.56 8.46 -11.13
CA ASP A 272 -11.68 7.89 -11.86
C ASP A 272 -11.17 7.28 -13.17
N SER A 273 -11.29 5.98 -13.33
CA SER A 273 -10.72 5.25 -14.46
C SER A 273 -11.56 5.38 -15.74
N ASN A 274 -12.71 6.07 -15.73
CA ASN A 274 -13.47 6.38 -16.96
C ASN A 274 -13.08 7.75 -17.52
N THR A 275 -12.80 8.71 -16.63
CA THR A 275 -12.60 10.13 -16.97
C THR A 275 -11.16 10.58 -16.81
N MET A 276 -10.32 9.79 -16.14
CA MET A 276 -8.94 10.10 -15.75
C MET A 276 -8.81 11.28 -14.78
N GLN A 277 -9.90 11.73 -14.18
CA GLN A 277 -9.90 12.79 -13.17
C GLN A 277 -9.42 12.25 -11.81
N TYR A 278 -8.58 13.02 -11.13
CA TYR A 278 -8.09 12.68 -9.79
C TYR A 278 -9.11 13.08 -8.74
N LEU A 279 -9.45 12.15 -7.85
CA LEU A 279 -10.57 12.24 -6.92
C LEU A 279 -10.18 12.80 -5.55
N GLY A 280 -8.94 12.55 -5.13
CA GLY A 280 -8.44 12.89 -3.80
C GLY A 280 -7.37 11.91 -3.32
N PRO A 281 -6.91 12.03 -2.06
CA PRO A 281 -5.99 11.06 -1.48
C PRO A 281 -6.62 9.66 -1.42
N ALA A 282 -5.80 8.64 -1.62
CA ALA A 282 -6.18 7.28 -1.25
C ALA A 282 -6.35 7.20 0.28
N PRO A 283 -7.24 6.34 0.80
CA PRO A 283 -7.33 6.12 2.24
C PRO A 283 -5.96 5.71 2.82
N ILE A 284 -5.71 5.95 4.10
CA ILE A 284 -4.54 5.36 4.79
C ILE A 284 -4.72 3.84 4.84
N TYR A 285 -3.69 3.08 4.44
CA TYR A 285 -3.69 1.61 4.42
C TYR A 285 -2.30 1.02 4.68
N ASP A 286 -2.23 -0.29 4.94
CA ASP A 286 -0.97 -1.05 5.12
C ASP A 286 -0.12 -0.64 6.33
N SER A 287 -0.76 -0.36 7.47
CA SER A 287 -0.08 -0.04 8.72
C SER A 287 0.44 -1.29 9.46
N GLY A 288 0.44 -2.47 8.83
CA GLY A 288 0.85 -3.73 9.46
C GLY A 288 2.29 -3.77 9.97
N ASN A 289 3.20 -2.97 9.40
CA ASN A 289 4.61 -2.87 9.83
C ASN A 289 4.87 -1.77 10.89
N SER A 290 3.81 -1.30 11.54
CA SER A 290 3.85 -0.38 12.68
C SER A 290 4.02 -1.10 14.03
N MET A 291 3.83 -0.36 15.12
CA MET A 291 3.75 -0.84 16.49
C MET A 291 4.90 -1.77 16.85
N PHE A 292 6.12 -1.36 16.46
CA PHE A 292 7.38 -2.03 16.82
C PHE A 292 7.50 -3.46 16.26
N PHE A 293 6.89 -3.72 15.09
CA PHE A 293 6.90 -5.04 14.44
C PHE A 293 8.32 -5.60 14.19
N LYS A 294 9.26 -4.72 13.82
CA LYS A 294 10.66 -5.09 13.54
C LYS A 294 11.55 -5.16 14.79
N ASP A 295 11.06 -4.71 15.94
CA ASP A 295 11.87 -4.54 17.15
C ASP A 295 11.95 -5.78 18.04
N SER A 296 12.98 -5.78 18.88
CA SER A 296 13.22 -6.78 19.91
C SER A 296 12.08 -6.81 20.94
N LEU A 297 11.99 -7.93 21.67
CA LEU A 297 10.98 -8.17 22.72
C LEU A 297 11.08 -7.23 23.95
N PHE A 298 11.87 -6.16 23.88
CA PHE A 298 12.21 -5.32 25.02
C PHE A 298 11.64 -3.91 24.89
N SER A 299 11.36 -3.29 26.04
CA SER A 299 11.01 -1.87 26.10
C SER A 299 12.15 -1.00 25.57
N GLN A 300 11.77 -0.02 24.76
CA GLN A 300 12.68 0.92 24.11
C GLN A 300 12.78 2.21 24.93
N THR A 301 13.77 3.03 24.61
CA THR A 301 13.85 4.43 25.07
C THR A 301 13.36 5.35 23.96
N ARG A 302 12.95 6.58 24.28
CA ARG A 302 12.58 7.58 23.27
C ARG A 302 13.69 7.77 22.22
N LEU A 303 14.95 7.83 22.68
CA LEU A 303 16.11 7.94 21.79
C LEU A 303 16.24 6.75 20.84
N SER A 304 16.08 5.51 21.34
CA SER A 304 16.23 4.33 20.49
C SER A 304 15.08 4.16 19.51
N LEU A 305 13.86 4.62 19.86
CA LEU A 305 12.74 4.71 18.92
C LEU A 305 13.04 5.70 17.77
N LEU A 306 13.51 6.90 18.08
CA LEU A 306 13.85 7.91 17.05
C LEU A 306 15.05 7.54 16.17
N GLN A 307 15.90 6.62 16.63
CA GLN A 307 17.05 6.13 15.84
C GLN A 307 16.66 5.15 14.75
N GLN A 308 15.44 4.61 14.78
CA GLN A 308 14.99 3.66 13.79
C GLN A 308 14.84 4.32 12.43
N SER A 309 15.35 3.64 11.40
CA SER A 309 15.15 4.09 10.03
C SER A 309 13.75 3.70 9.56
N ILE A 310 13.09 4.63 8.89
CA ILE A 310 11.80 4.43 8.24
C ILE A 310 11.97 4.43 6.73
N THR A 311 11.01 3.87 6.00
CA THR A 311 10.87 4.12 4.56
C THR A 311 9.73 5.13 4.36
N SER A 312 10.03 6.23 3.66
CA SER A 312 9.06 7.26 3.25
C SER A 312 9.75 8.23 2.27
N PHE A 313 9.33 9.49 2.20
CA PHE A 313 10.09 10.55 1.53
C PHE A 313 11.47 10.78 2.16
N TYR A 314 11.59 10.49 3.45
CA TYR A 314 12.83 10.54 4.21
C TYR A 314 13.05 9.23 4.97
N ASP A 315 14.30 8.99 5.35
CA ASP A 315 14.76 7.82 6.09
C ASP A 315 14.65 7.96 7.62
N SER A 316 14.12 9.09 8.12
CA SER A 316 13.97 9.37 9.55
C SER A 316 12.65 10.05 9.91
N GLU A 317 12.09 9.64 11.05
CA GLU A 317 10.87 10.21 11.62
C GLU A 317 11.02 11.72 11.90
N GLU A 318 12.18 12.14 12.40
CA GLU A 318 12.50 13.55 12.62
C GLU A 318 12.29 14.42 11.38
N LYS A 319 12.78 13.94 10.22
CA LYS A 319 12.68 14.69 8.97
C LYS A 319 11.24 14.71 8.51
N MET A 320 10.51 13.60 8.65
CA MET A 320 9.10 13.48 8.31
C MET A 320 8.23 14.45 9.13
N ILE A 321 8.31 14.41 10.47
CA ILE A 321 7.52 15.26 11.37
C ILE A 321 7.69 16.76 11.07
N LYS A 322 8.89 17.20 10.70
CA LYS A 322 9.17 18.62 10.40
C LYS A 322 8.33 19.16 9.23
N ASN A 323 7.72 18.31 8.40
CA ASN A 323 6.87 18.73 7.29
C ASN A 323 5.41 18.99 7.70
N ILE A 324 4.98 18.52 8.88
CA ILE A 324 3.63 18.73 9.40
C ILE A 324 3.39 20.22 9.63
N LYS A 325 2.28 20.76 9.09
CA LYS A 325 1.88 22.16 9.29
C LYS A 325 0.83 22.30 10.39
N ASN A 326 -0.14 21.42 10.44
CA ASN A 326 -1.14 21.36 11.50
C ASN A 326 -0.72 20.37 12.59
N ARG A 327 -0.19 20.88 13.71
CA ARG A 327 0.24 20.05 14.84
C ARG A 327 -0.92 19.49 15.68
N HIS A 328 -2.13 20.04 15.52
CA HIS A 328 -3.35 19.63 16.20
C HIS A 328 -4.25 18.77 15.29
N VAL A 329 -3.69 18.20 14.22
CA VAL A 329 -4.45 17.40 13.25
C VAL A 329 -4.92 16.06 13.84
N VAL A 330 -4.24 15.57 14.89
CA VAL A 330 -4.63 14.42 15.69
C VAL A 330 -5.02 14.91 17.08
N ASN A 331 -6.17 14.47 17.58
CA ASN A 331 -6.60 14.72 18.94
C ASN A 331 -5.91 13.73 19.90
N MET A 332 -4.92 14.23 20.64
CA MET A 332 -4.11 13.43 21.56
C MET A 332 -4.90 12.82 22.72
N ASP A 333 -6.04 13.40 23.09
CA ASP A 333 -6.88 12.92 24.19
C ASP A 333 -7.82 11.79 23.77
N LEU A 334 -7.95 11.54 22.46
CA LEU A 334 -8.71 10.42 21.89
C LEU A 334 -7.82 9.25 21.47
N LEU A 335 -6.51 9.30 21.76
CA LEU A 335 -5.62 8.19 21.46
C LEU A 335 -5.86 7.02 22.44
N PRO A 336 -5.80 5.75 21.97
CA PRO A 336 -5.93 4.59 22.84
C PRO A 336 -5.01 4.64 24.06
N THR A 337 -5.51 4.25 25.23
CA THR A 337 -4.68 4.12 26.43
C THR A 337 -3.79 2.87 26.40
N ILE A 338 -2.87 2.74 27.37
CA ILE A 338 -2.07 1.52 27.56
C ILE A 338 -3.00 0.32 27.76
N GLU A 339 -4.02 0.46 28.61
CA GLU A 339 -4.96 -0.61 28.92
C GLU A 339 -5.80 -1.01 27.71
N GLU A 340 -6.30 -0.03 26.94
CA GLU A 340 -7.05 -0.29 25.70
C GLU A 340 -6.17 -0.96 24.64
N THR A 341 -4.91 -0.54 24.53
CA THR A 341 -3.92 -1.16 23.63
C THR A 341 -3.71 -2.63 24.01
N ILE A 342 -3.45 -2.93 25.29
CA ILE A 342 -3.25 -4.31 25.75
C ILE A 342 -4.51 -5.16 25.52
N ALA A 343 -5.69 -4.63 25.86
CA ALA A 343 -6.97 -5.30 25.68
C ALA A 343 -7.23 -5.64 24.20
N LEU A 344 -6.98 -4.68 23.29
CA LEU A 344 -7.14 -4.91 21.85
C LEU A 344 -6.20 -6.02 21.37
N TYR A 345 -4.91 -5.95 21.68
CA TYR A 345 -3.96 -6.97 21.23
C TYR A 345 -4.32 -8.36 21.76
N THR A 346 -4.62 -8.48 23.05
CA THR A 346 -4.91 -9.80 23.67
C THR A 346 -6.26 -10.39 23.27
N SER A 347 -7.17 -9.61 22.67
CA SER A 347 -8.54 -10.05 22.32
C SER A 347 -8.61 -11.24 21.34
N TYR A 348 -7.55 -11.48 20.56
CA TYR A 348 -7.44 -12.61 19.62
C TYR A 348 -6.32 -13.59 20.00
N GLY A 349 -6.00 -13.70 21.30
CA GLY A 349 -4.99 -14.65 21.79
C GLY A 349 -3.54 -14.23 21.54
N PHE A 350 -3.30 -12.95 21.22
CA PHE A 350 -1.95 -12.40 21.16
C PHE A 350 -1.29 -12.42 22.55
N PRO A 351 0.01 -12.73 22.68
CA PRO A 351 0.65 -12.84 23.99
C PRO A 351 0.65 -11.52 24.77
N GLU A 352 0.14 -11.60 26.01
CA GLU A 352 -0.01 -10.44 26.90
C GLU A 352 1.32 -9.74 27.20
N GLU A 353 2.40 -10.48 27.45
CA GLU A 353 3.73 -9.91 27.70
C GLU A 353 4.21 -9.05 26.52
N ARG A 354 3.96 -9.50 25.28
CA ARG A 354 4.32 -8.72 24.08
C ARG A 354 3.38 -7.53 23.91
N ALA A 355 2.09 -7.67 24.21
CA ALA A 355 1.13 -6.57 24.18
C ALA A 355 1.52 -5.45 25.16
N ILE A 356 1.96 -5.80 26.37
CA ILE A 356 2.45 -4.85 27.38
C ILE A 356 3.68 -4.09 26.85
N THR A 357 4.65 -4.79 26.25
CA THR A 357 5.83 -4.14 25.67
C THR A 357 5.46 -3.17 24.54
N ILE A 358 4.55 -3.57 23.65
CA ILE A 358 4.04 -2.72 22.57
C ILE A 358 3.36 -1.47 23.15
N ALA A 359 2.46 -1.64 24.12
CA ALA A 359 1.72 -0.54 24.74
C ALA A 359 2.64 0.45 25.47
N ASN A 360 3.67 -0.04 26.16
CA ASN A 360 4.65 0.83 26.82
C ASN A 360 5.48 1.65 25.81
N ASN A 361 5.93 1.03 24.71
CA ASN A 361 6.67 1.75 23.67
C ASN A 361 5.76 2.77 22.95
N TYR A 362 4.50 2.41 22.73
CA TYR A 362 3.48 3.30 22.17
C TYR A 362 3.22 4.51 23.07
N ALA A 363 3.17 4.34 24.39
CA ALA A 363 3.05 5.45 25.33
C ALA A 363 4.21 6.46 25.20
N LEU A 364 5.45 6.00 24.97
CA LEU A 364 6.59 6.89 24.71
C LEU A 364 6.40 7.71 23.43
N LYS A 365 5.78 7.14 22.39
CA LYS A 365 5.44 7.84 21.15
C LYS A 365 4.34 8.87 21.38
N ILE A 366 3.33 8.57 22.21
CA ILE A 366 2.31 9.52 22.64
C ILE A 366 2.95 10.71 23.37
N ASP A 367 3.86 10.47 24.32
CA ASP A 367 4.53 11.54 25.06
C ASP A 367 5.28 12.49 24.10
N MET A 368 6.03 11.94 23.14
CA MET A 368 6.68 12.73 22.09
C MET A 368 5.67 13.49 21.22
N ALA A 369 4.55 12.87 20.86
CA ALA A 369 3.52 13.51 20.04
C ALA A 369 2.83 14.67 20.79
N ARG A 370 2.58 14.54 22.09
CA ARG A 370 2.05 15.61 22.95
C ARG A 370 3.02 16.77 23.09
N GLU A 371 4.32 16.49 23.23
CA GLU A 371 5.34 17.54 23.22
C GLU A 371 5.38 18.27 21.88
N PHE A 372 5.34 17.51 20.76
CA PHE A 372 5.28 18.08 19.43
C PHE A 372 4.06 18.98 19.24
N GLU A 373 2.87 18.52 19.64
CA GLU A 373 1.64 19.31 19.64
C GLU A 373 1.82 20.65 20.38
N ASN A 374 2.49 20.63 21.54
CA ASN A 374 2.78 21.81 22.36
C ASN A 374 3.97 22.66 21.88
N GLY A 375 4.45 22.45 20.66
CA GLY A 375 5.47 23.29 20.03
C GLY A 375 6.91 22.78 20.17
N ALA A 376 7.14 21.65 20.85
CA ALA A 376 8.48 21.07 20.95
C ALA A 376 9.01 20.62 19.58
N THR A 377 10.33 20.54 19.47
CA THR A 377 10.99 19.95 18.31
C THR A 377 11.45 18.54 18.67
N ILE A 378 10.87 17.54 18.00
CA ILE A 378 11.29 16.15 18.17
C ILE A 378 12.64 15.97 17.48
N SER A 379 13.68 15.66 18.26
CA SER A 379 14.97 15.26 17.71
C SER A 379 15.82 14.41 18.64
N MET A 380 16.62 13.52 18.06
CA MET A 380 17.64 12.71 18.71
C MET A 380 18.63 13.55 19.51
N TYR A 381 18.92 14.79 19.08
CA TYR A 381 19.79 15.69 19.83
C TYR A 381 19.17 16.07 21.19
N HIS A 382 17.89 16.45 21.19
CA HIS A 382 17.19 16.78 22.44
C HIS A 382 17.04 15.54 23.34
N GLU A 383 16.69 14.37 22.76
CA GLU A 383 16.55 13.15 23.53
C GLU A 383 17.86 12.70 24.18
N LYS A 384 19.00 12.81 23.47
CA LYS A 384 20.33 12.49 24.05
C LYS A 384 20.66 13.37 25.25
N ASN A 385 20.41 14.68 25.16
CA ASN A 385 20.73 15.61 26.24
C ASN A 385 19.81 15.42 27.46
N ASN A 386 18.59 14.92 27.26
CA ASN A 386 17.66 14.59 28.33
C ASN A 386 17.99 13.26 29.02
N THR A 387 18.78 12.36 28.39
CA THR A 387 19.19 11.07 28.99
C THR A 387 20.49 11.16 29.81
N GLU A 388 21.21 12.29 29.77
CA GLU A 388 22.45 12.52 30.50
C GLU A 388 22.25 13.25 31.87
N ILE A 389 21.00 13.40 32.32
CA ILE A 389 20.61 13.90 33.65
C ILE A 389 19.96 12.76 34.43
#